data_AF-A0A436CRG6-F1
#
_entry.id   AF-A0A436CRG6-F1
#
_cell.length_a   1.000
_cell.length_b   1.000
_cell.length_c   1.000
_cell.angle_alpha   90.00
_cell.angle_beta   90.00
_cell.angle_gamma   90.00
#
_symmetry.space_group_name_H-M   'P 1'
#
loop_
_entity.id
_entity.type
_entity.pdbx_description
1 polymer ?
#
loop_
_entity_poly.entity_id
_entity_poly.type
_entity_poly.pdbx_seq_one_letter_code
_entity_poly.pdbx_strand_id
1 'polypeptide(L)'
;MNFILVRNGDCNVNCVQWISAEGIIKPDTARQFEKFLRKLKGERLPVVFQSGGGNVDAALEMGHMIRAAGLETAIGRTQLNGCPMLVPRCPQKMVRNGWSEGEVHSGGAYCFSACPWALAGGQVRAAAANARIAVHQITNGRKTPRMHNGRRSLDEISTVPDPALKQLLSDYFDEMGVNSADVFAMMGLATPQGLYNVWDAEALKSGIITKVYSYSEEPGYVIGGTNVADPADPTPAATPVPAVTTMPDELMHLLP
;
A
#
# COMPACT_ATOMS: atom_id res chain seq x y z
N MET A 1 5.20 -10.70 -9.63
CA MET A 1 4.25 -9.59 -9.78
C MET A 1 4.48 -9.05 -11.17
N ASN A 2 3.47 -8.48 -11.80
CA ASN A 2 3.64 -7.83 -13.10
C ASN A 2 3.04 -6.43 -13.08
N PHE A 3 3.50 -5.61 -14.01
CA PHE A 3 3.22 -4.18 -14.08
C PHE A 3 2.59 -3.87 -15.44
N ILE A 4 1.46 -3.18 -15.44
CA ILE A 4 0.85 -2.61 -16.66
C ILE A 4 0.40 -1.18 -16.38
N LEU A 5 0.30 -0.40 -17.46
CA LEU A 5 -0.34 0.90 -17.43
C LEU A 5 -1.84 0.72 -17.61
N VAL A 6 -2.62 1.37 -16.77
CA VAL A 6 -4.08 1.35 -16.84
C VAL A 6 -4.60 2.76 -16.74
N ARG A 7 -5.66 3.04 -17.50
CA ARG A 7 -6.38 4.30 -17.42
C ARG A 7 -7.89 4.08 -17.40
N ASN A 8 -8.59 5.11 -16.96
CA ASN A 8 -10.03 5.23 -17.01
C ASN A 8 -10.42 6.65 -17.46
N GLY A 9 -11.30 6.76 -18.45
CA GLY A 9 -11.74 8.04 -19.01
C GLY A 9 -10.95 8.49 -20.25
N ASP A 10 -11.25 9.70 -20.73
CA ASP A 10 -10.60 10.30 -21.90
C ASP A 10 -9.44 11.20 -21.46
N CYS A 11 -8.20 10.75 -21.68
CA CYS A 11 -7.00 11.50 -21.28
C CYS A 11 -6.74 12.78 -22.07
N ASN A 12 -7.61 13.17 -23.00
CA ASN A 12 -7.61 14.50 -23.59
C ASN A 12 -8.51 15.50 -22.83
N VAL A 13 -9.41 15.01 -21.97
CA VAL A 13 -10.37 15.81 -21.21
C VAL A 13 -10.15 15.63 -19.70
N ASN A 14 -10.35 14.42 -19.22
CA ASN A 14 -10.07 14.01 -17.85
C ASN A 14 -9.94 12.48 -17.82
N CYS A 15 -8.83 12.00 -17.27
CA CYS A 15 -8.67 10.58 -17.03
C CYS A 15 -7.83 10.34 -15.79
N VAL A 16 -8.01 9.14 -15.26
CA VAL A 16 -7.20 8.60 -14.18
C VAL A 16 -6.21 7.61 -14.77
N GLN A 17 -4.95 7.66 -14.34
CA GLN A 17 -3.85 6.83 -14.85
C GLN A 17 -3.04 6.24 -13.71
N TRP A 18 -2.69 4.96 -13.78
CA TRP A 18 -1.90 4.29 -12.75
C TRP A 18 -1.06 3.13 -13.27
N ILE A 19 -0.11 2.71 -12.43
CA ILE A 19 0.66 1.48 -12.58
C ILE A 19 -0.04 0.39 -11.76
N SER A 20 -0.60 -0.60 -12.43
CA SER A 20 -1.19 -1.77 -11.77
C SER A 20 -0.11 -2.81 -11.46
N ALA A 21 0.27 -2.93 -10.18
CA ALA A 21 1.31 -3.81 -9.67
C ALA A 21 0.69 -4.99 -8.89
N GLU A 22 0.46 -6.12 -9.58
CA GLU A 22 -0.28 -7.25 -8.97
C GLU A 22 0.43 -8.60 -9.02
N GLY A 23 0.16 -9.43 -8.00
CA GLY A 23 0.68 -10.78 -7.83
C GLY A 23 1.87 -10.89 -6.85
N ILE A 24 2.48 -12.07 -6.76
CA ILE A 24 3.55 -12.40 -5.80
C ILE A 24 4.84 -11.64 -6.11
N ILE A 25 5.45 -10.97 -5.15
CA ILE A 25 6.77 -10.34 -5.30
C ILE A 25 7.81 -11.46 -5.41
N LYS A 26 8.45 -11.58 -6.57
CA LYS A 26 9.52 -12.57 -6.85
C LYS A 26 10.90 -11.90 -6.73
N PRO A 27 11.99 -12.66 -6.56
CA PRO A 27 13.34 -12.09 -6.48
C PRO A 27 13.73 -11.17 -7.65
N ASP A 28 13.17 -11.38 -8.84
CA ASP A 28 13.45 -10.56 -10.02
C ASP A 28 12.47 -9.41 -10.23
N THR A 29 11.47 -9.24 -9.36
CA THR A 29 10.40 -8.25 -9.50
C THR A 29 10.92 -6.83 -9.43
N ALA A 30 11.86 -6.53 -8.53
CA ALA A 30 12.47 -5.20 -8.42
C ALA A 30 13.13 -4.77 -9.75
N ARG A 31 13.93 -5.65 -10.36
CA ARG A 31 14.54 -5.40 -11.67
C ARG A 31 13.49 -5.21 -12.78
N GLN A 32 12.37 -5.93 -12.74
CA GLN A 32 11.28 -5.73 -13.70
C GLN A 32 10.60 -4.37 -13.50
N PHE A 33 10.39 -3.97 -12.25
CA PHE A 33 9.82 -2.68 -11.88
C PHE A 33 10.71 -1.51 -12.32
N GLU A 34 12.02 -1.60 -12.06
CA GLU A 34 13.01 -0.61 -12.50
C GLU A 34 12.99 -0.43 -14.04
N LYS A 35 12.94 -1.54 -14.79
CA LYS A 35 12.78 -1.52 -16.25
C LYS A 35 11.46 -0.88 -16.67
N PHE A 36 10.39 -1.08 -15.92
CA PHE A 36 9.09 -0.49 -16.17
C PHE A 36 9.12 1.02 -15.96
N LEU A 37 9.62 1.50 -14.81
CA LEU A 37 9.74 2.94 -14.51
C LEU A 37 10.56 3.69 -15.55
N ARG A 38 11.68 3.12 -16.03
CA ARG A 38 12.47 3.73 -17.11
C ARG A 38 11.66 3.99 -18.39
N LYS A 39 10.66 3.17 -18.70
CA LYS A 39 9.80 3.36 -19.89
C LYS A 39 8.86 4.55 -19.74
N LEU A 40 8.55 4.95 -18.51
CA LEU A 40 7.67 6.10 -18.22
C LEU A 40 8.37 7.45 -18.43
N LYS A 41 9.70 7.46 -18.65
CA LYS A 41 10.48 8.67 -18.94
C LYS A 41 10.25 9.82 -17.93
N GLY A 42 10.05 9.46 -16.66
CA GLY A 42 9.83 10.42 -15.57
C GLY A 42 8.37 10.78 -15.30
N GLU A 43 7.40 10.22 -16.03
CA GLU A 43 5.98 10.35 -15.70
C GLU A 43 5.70 9.76 -14.31
N ARG A 44 5.06 10.56 -13.45
CA ARG A 44 4.75 10.20 -12.06
C ARG A 44 3.34 9.65 -12.00
N LEU A 45 3.26 8.33 -12.05
CA LEU A 45 2.01 7.60 -11.92
C LEU A 45 1.98 6.87 -10.57
N PRO A 46 0.81 6.81 -9.92
CA PRO A 46 0.65 6.04 -8.71
C PRO A 46 0.85 4.55 -8.96
N VAL A 47 1.43 3.86 -7.96
CA VAL A 47 1.58 2.41 -7.97
C VAL A 47 0.47 1.78 -7.14
N VAL A 48 -0.45 1.11 -7.80
CA VAL A 48 -1.57 0.41 -7.16
C VAL A 48 -1.19 -1.06 -6.94
N PHE A 49 -1.15 -1.48 -5.68
CA PHE A 49 -0.78 -2.83 -5.26
C PHE A 49 -2.00 -3.73 -5.01
N GLN A 50 -1.92 -4.94 -5.54
CA GLN A 50 -2.73 -6.10 -5.13
C GLN A 50 -1.79 -7.30 -4.99
N SER A 51 -1.35 -7.61 -3.77
CA SER A 51 -0.28 -8.60 -3.59
C SER A 51 -0.35 -9.34 -2.26
N GLY A 52 -0.11 -10.66 -2.34
CA GLY A 52 0.06 -11.51 -1.17
C GLY A 52 1.45 -11.41 -0.53
N GLY A 53 2.33 -10.54 -1.05
CA GLY A 53 3.73 -10.46 -0.64
C GLY A 53 4.64 -11.39 -1.43
N GLY A 54 5.70 -11.89 -0.79
CA GLY A 54 6.76 -12.69 -1.42
C GLY A 54 8.13 -12.25 -0.95
N ASN A 55 9.05 -12.03 -1.90
CA ASN A 55 10.44 -11.73 -1.61
C ASN A 55 10.63 -10.35 -0.96
N VAL A 56 11.16 -10.33 0.27
CA VAL A 56 11.32 -9.08 1.05
C VAL A 56 12.37 -8.17 0.43
N ASP A 57 13.54 -8.68 0.04
CA ASP A 57 14.61 -7.87 -0.58
C ASP A 57 14.09 -7.11 -1.80
N ALA A 58 13.36 -7.79 -2.69
CA ALA A 58 12.75 -7.18 -3.85
C ALA A 58 11.69 -6.12 -3.47
N ALA A 59 10.95 -6.32 -2.37
CA ALA A 59 9.98 -5.33 -1.89
C ALA A 59 10.66 -4.07 -1.34
N LEU A 60 11.75 -4.22 -0.59
CA LEU A 60 12.56 -3.10 -0.09
C LEU A 60 13.16 -2.30 -1.26
N GLU A 61 13.78 -2.99 -2.23
CA GLU A 61 14.31 -2.37 -3.45
C GLU A 61 13.21 -1.62 -4.22
N MET A 62 12.01 -2.20 -4.35
CA MET A 62 10.85 -1.52 -4.94
C MET A 62 10.45 -0.26 -4.19
N GLY A 63 10.35 -0.30 -2.86
CA GLY A 63 9.93 0.88 -2.11
C GLY A 63 10.96 2.00 -2.13
N HIS A 64 12.28 1.71 -2.13
CA HIS A 64 13.30 2.75 -2.37
C HIS A 64 13.15 3.38 -3.76
N MET A 65 12.88 2.59 -4.81
CA MET A 65 12.63 3.13 -6.15
C MET A 65 11.40 4.02 -6.21
N ILE A 66 10.30 3.61 -5.55
CA ILE A 66 9.06 4.39 -5.44
C ILE A 66 9.34 5.72 -4.73
N ARG A 67 10.02 5.67 -3.59
CA ARG A 67 10.39 6.85 -2.80
C ARG A 67 11.26 7.81 -3.60
N ALA A 68 12.32 7.30 -4.23
CA ALA A 68 13.26 8.10 -5.03
C ALA A 68 12.59 8.75 -6.25
N ALA A 69 11.62 8.07 -6.86
CA ALA A 69 10.85 8.61 -7.98
C ALA A 69 9.72 9.57 -7.54
N GLY A 70 9.48 9.71 -6.23
CA GLY A 70 8.42 10.55 -5.67
C GLY A 70 7.03 10.07 -6.08
N LEU A 71 6.85 8.76 -6.19
CA LEU A 71 5.57 8.17 -6.57
C LEU A 71 4.67 8.02 -5.35
N GLU A 72 3.37 8.01 -5.62
CA GLU A 72 2.35 7.66 -4.65
C GLU A 72 2.02 6.16 -4.76
N THR A 73 1.48 5.59 -3.69
CA THR A 73 1.11 4.17 -3.65
C THR A 73 -0.30 3.98 -3.12
N ALA A 74 -0.93 2.92 -3.63
CA ALA A 74 -2.29 2.53 -3.28
C ALA A 74 -2.36 1.05 -2.97
N ILE A 75 -3.37 0.66 -2.20
CA ILE A 75 -3.91 -0.70 -2.23
C ILE A 75 -5.20 -0.67 -3.05
N GLY A 76 -5.28 -1.51 -4.07
CA GLY A 76 -6.43 -1.56 -4.98
C GLY A 76 -6.36 -2.75 -5.92
N ARG A 77 -7.52 -3.22 -6.39
CA ARG A 77 -7.65 -4.33 -7.32
C ARG A 77 -8.06 -3.82 -8.69
N THR A 78 -7.18 -3.94 -9.67
CA THR A 78 -7.46 -3.51 -11.04
C THR A 78 -8.41 -4.49 -11.73
N GLN A 79 -9.51 -3.98 -12.27
CA GLN A 79 -10.46 -4.72 -13.11
C GLN A 79 -10.43 -4.10 -14.52
N LEU A 80 -9.92 -4.85 -15.49
CA LEU A 80 -9.88 -4.39 -16.88
C LEU A 80 -11.26 -4.53 -17.54
N ASN A 81 -11.55 -3.62 -18.45
CA ASN A 81 -12.84 -3.56 -19.14
C ASN A 81 -13.13 -4.84 -19.93
N GLY A 82 -14.25 -5.49 -19.61
CA GLY A 82 -14.68 -6.74 -20.23
C GLY A 82 -13.94 -7.99 -19.74
N CYS A 83 -13.13 -7.91 -18.68
CA CYS A 83 -12.58 -9.10 -18.04
C CYS A 83 -13.58 -9.73 -17.03
N PRO A 84 -13.60 -11.07 -16.88
CA PRO A 84 -14.43 -11.72 -15.87
C PRO A 84 -14.02 -11.35 -14.44
N MET A 85 -14.98 -11.35 -13.51
CA MET A 85 -14.74 -11.05 -12.08
C MET A 85 -13.70 -11.96 -11.42
N LEU A 86 -13.53 -13.20 -11.88
CA LEU A 86 -12.53 -14.12 -11.32
C LEU A 86 -11.12 -13.93 -11.92
N VAL A 87 -11.02 -13.23 -13.05
CA VAL A 87 -9.75 -12.96 -13.74
C VAL A 87 -9.73 -11.48 -14.12
N PRO A 88 -9.66 -10.57 -13.13
CA PRO A 88 -9.90 -9.14 -13.32
C PRO A 88 -8.86 -8.49 -14.25
N ARG A 89 -7.65 -9.06 -14.33
CA ARG A 89 -6.61 -8.71 -15.31
C ARG A 89 -6.44 -9.81 -16.35
N CYS A 90 -7.51 -10.12 -17.08
CA CYS A 90 -7.48 -11.16 -18.10
C CYS A 90 -6.44 -10.84 -19.21
N PRO A 91 -5.61 -11.82 -19.64
CA PRO A 91 -4.47 -11.57 -20.53
C PRO A 91 -4.85 -10.88 -21.85
N GLN A 92 -6.06 -11.12 -22.35
CA GLN A 92 -6.59 -10.58 -23.60
C GLN A 92 -6.76 -9.06 -23.57
N LYS A 93 -6.88 -8.45 -22.38
CA LYS A 93 -7.08 -7.01 -22.20
C LYS A 93 -5.81 -6.29 -21.70
N MET A 94 -4.73 -7.02 -21.44
CA MET A 94 -3.46 -6.45 -21.00
C MET A 94 -2.65 -5.92 -22.19
N VAL A 95 -2.38 -4.62 -22.22
CA VAL A 95 -1.57 -3.99 -23.26
C VAL A 95 -0.12 -3.89 -22.80
N ARG A 96 0.82 -4.48 -23.53
CA ARG A 96 2.24 -4.59 -23.09
C ARG A 96 3.05 -3.29 -23.23
N ASN A 97 2.72 -2.46 -24.21
CA ASN A 97 3.46 -1.23 -24.53
C ASN A 97 2.47 -0.06 -24.74
N GLY A 98 1.48 0.05 -23.87
CA GLY A 98 0.43 1.03 -23.97
C GLY A 98 -0.53 0.94 -22.80
N TRP A 99 -1.65 1.63 -22.93
CA TRP A 99 -2.67 1.73 -21.90
C TRP A 99 -3.70 0.62 -22.02
N SER A 100 -3.88 -0.15 -20.95
CA SER A 100 -5.09 -0.93 -20.76
C SER A 100 -6.22 -0.03 -20.24
N GLU A 101 -7.46 -0.35 -20.60
CA GLU A 101 -8.66 0.33 -20.08
C GLU A 101 -9.23 -0.47 -18.92
N GLY A 102 -9.52 0.19 -17.81
CA GLY A 102 -10.06 -0.48 -16.64
C GLY A 102 -10.45 0.47 -15.52
N GLU A 103 -10.81 -0.14 -14.40
CA GLU A 103 -11.10 0.52 -13.13
C GLU A 103 -10.23 -0.10 -12.04
N VAL A 104 -10.13 0.61 -10.93
CA VAL A 104 -9.50 0.09 -9.72
C VAL A 104 -10.56 0.05 -8.63
N HIS A 105 -10.64 -1.09 -7.95
CA HIS A 105 -11.63 -1.32 -6.91
C HIS A 105 -10.97 -1.55 -5.56
N SER A 106 -11.57 -0.97 -4.53
CA SER A 106 -11.33 -1.24 -3.12
C SER A 106 -11.77 -2.64 -2.70
N GLY A 107 -12.87 -3.14 -3.27
CA GLY A 107 -13.46 -4.44 -2.99
C GLY A 107 -12.49 -5.61 -3.21
N GLY A 108 -12.10 -6.28 -2.12
CA GLY A 108 -11.17 -7.42 -2.17
C GLY A 108 -9.73 -7.02 -2.50
N ALA A 109 -9.37 -5.74 -2.37
CA ALA A 109 -7.99 -5.28 -2.45
C ALA A 109 -7.19 -5.70 -1.21
N TYR A 110 -5.93 -6.08 -1.39
CA TYR A 110 -5.07 -6.51 -0.31
C TYR A 110 -3.57 -6.28 -0.58
N CYS A 111 -2.83 -6.10 0.51
CA CYS A 111 -1.38 -5.97 0.51
C CYS A 111 -0.82 -6.68 1.75
N PHE A 112 -0.32 -7.90 1.55
CA PHE A 112 0.12 -8.78 2.63
C PHE A 112 1.62 -9.01 2.64
N SER A 113 2.15 -9.40 3.80
CA SER A 113 3.53 -9.90 3.98
C SER A 113 4.59 -8.87 3.53
N ALA A 114 5.31 -9.13 2.44
CA ALA A 114 6.31 -8.23 1.88
C ALA A 114 5.69 -7.01 1.17
N CYS A 115 4.41 -7.04 0.78
CA CYS A 115 3.79 -5.95 0.03
C CYS A 115 3.78 -4.60 0.78
N PRO A 116 3.40 -4.53 2.09
CA PRO A 116 3.47 -3.28 2.85
C PRO A 116 4.84 -2.59 2.87
N TRP A 117 5.93 -3.34 2.68
CA TRP A 117 7.27 -2.77 2.56
C TRP A 117 7.41 -1.97 1.27
N ALA A 118 7.02 -2.54 0.13
CA ALA A 118 7.01 -1.79 -1.14
C ALA A 118 6.02 -0.61 -1.11
N LEU A 119 4.84 -0.79 -0.48
CA LEU A 119 3.84 0.25 -0.29
C LEU A 119 4.41 1.46 0.47
N ALA A 120 5.20 1.22 1.53
CA ALA A 120 5.79 2.25 2.37
C ALA A 120 6.64 3.28 1.61
N GLY A 121 7.16 2.90 0.44
CA GLY A 121 7.90 3.77 -0.47
C GLY A 121 7.14 5.01 -0.93
N GLY A 122 5.80 4.96 -0.96
CA GLY A 122 4.97 6.06 -1.45
C GLY A 122 5.09 7.34 -0.63
N GLN A 123 5.06 8.50 -1.29
CA GLN A 123 4.94 9.80 -0.61
C GLN A 123 3.55 9.98 0.02
N VAL A 124 2.53 9.59 -0.74
CA VAL A 124 1.17 9.34 -0.26
C VAL A 124 0.91 7.84 -0.36
N ARG A 125 0.31 7.27 0.68
CA ARG A 125 0.03 5.84 0.81
C ARG A 125 -1.45 5.66 1.14
N ALA A 126 -2.25 5.29 0.15
CA ALA A 126 -3.69 5.22 0.33
C ALA A 126 -4.20 3.77 0.39
N ALA A 127 -5.19 3.52 1.24
CA ALA A 127 -5.93 2.26 1.27
C ALA A 127 -7.42 2.53 1.48
N ALA A 128 -8.28 1.71 0.87
CA ALA A 128 -9.70 1.79 1.13
C ALA A 128 -10.00 1.29 2.55
N ALA A 129 -11.10 1.75 3.16
CA ALA A 129 -11.53 1.29 4.48
C ALA A 129 -11.80 -0.24 4.60
N ASN A 130 -11.88 -0.94 3.46
CA ASN A 130 -12.06 -2.39 3.38
C ASN A 130 -10.88 -3.11 2.68
N ALA A 131 -9.82 -2.38 2.33
CA ALA A 131 -8.61 -2.98 1.80
C ALA A 131 -7.88 -3.70 2.94
N ARG A 132 -7.40 -4.91 2.68
CA ARG A 132 -6.78 -5.72 3.73
C ARG A 132 -5.27 -5.51 3.75
N ILE A 133 -4.76 -4.99 4.86
CA ILE A 133 -3.33 -4.93 5.14
C ILE A 133 -3.01 -6.02 6.14
N ALA A 134 -1.94 -6.78 5.90
CA ALA A 134 -1.52 -7.79 6.86
C ALA A 134 -0.01 -7.99 6.85
N VAL A 135 0.57 -8.15 8.04
CA VAL A 135 2.00 -8.35 8.24
C VAL A 135 2.25 -9.70 8.92
N HIS A 136 3.44 -10.27 8.77
CA HIS A 136 3.90 -11.42 9.55
C HIS A 136 5.36 -11.22 9.94
N GLN A 137 5.88 -12.13 10.76
CA GLN A 137 7.28 -12.10 11.18
C GLN A 137 8.22 -12.36 9.99
N ILE A 138 9.14 -11.42 9.74
CA ILE A 138 10.26 -11.59 8.81
C ILE A 138 11.46 -12.05 9.61
N THR A 139 12.13 -13.09 9.12
CA THR A 139 13.26 -13.69 9.84
C THR A 139 14.25 -14.27 8.83
N ASN A 140 15.38 -14.80 9.31
CA ASN A 140 16.49 -15.27 8.47
C ASN A 140 16.25 -16.57 7.67
N GLY A 141 15.04 -17.08 7.63
CA GLY A 141 14.77 -18.42 7.11
C GLY A 141 15.54 -19.56 7.79
N ARG A 142 15.37 -20.77 7.28
CA ARG A 142 16.24 -21.89 7.63
C ARG A 142 17.55 -21.75 6.86
N LYS A 143 18.68 -22.14 7.47
CA LYS A 143 19.98 -22.19 6.79
C LYS A 143 19.92 -23.17 5.61
N THR A 144 19.55 -22.71 4.42
CA THR A 144 19.85 -23.41 3.18
C THR A 144 21.29 -23.07 2.76
N PRO A 145 22.03 -23.99 2.09
CA PRO A 145 23.36 -23.68 1.60
C PRO A 145 23.27 -22.48 0.67
N ARG A 146 23.90 -21.36 1.10
CA ARG A 146 24.09 -20.09 0.38
C ARG A 146 23.59 -20.12 -1.07
N MET A 147 22.36 -19.64 -1.30
CA MET A 147 21.84 -19.55 -2.66
C MET A 147 22.49 -18.38 -3.41
N HIS A 148 23.26 -18.76 -4.43
CA HIS A 148 23.90 -18.06 -5.54
C HIS A 148 24.51 -16.64 -5.49
N ASN A 149 24.21 -15.74 -4.56
CA ASN A 149 24.79 -14.37 -4.61
C ASN A 149 25.19 -13.78 -3.24
N GLY A 150 25.24 -14.59 -2.18
CA GLY A 150 25.64 -14.12 -0.84
C GLY A 150 24.59 -13.27 -0.09
N ARG A 151 23.38 -13.10 -0.65
CA ARG A 151 22.23 -12.45 0.01
C ARG A 151 21.41 -13.45 0.83
N ARG A 152 20.76 -12.98 1.91
CA ARG A 152 19.97 -13.79 2.85
C ARG A 152 18.59 -14.07 2.25
N SER A 153 17.99 -15.23 2.54
CA SER A 153 16.58 -15.49 2.20
C SER A 153 15.72 -15.03 3.38
N LEU A 154 14.96 -13.95 3.20
CA LEU A 154 14.08 -13.37 4.23
C LEU A 154 12.66 -13.94 4.18
N ASP A 155 12.44 -14.93 3.30
CA ASP A 155 11.11 -15.42 2.91
C ASP A 155 10.64 -16.61 3.78
N GLU A 156 11.45 -17.04 4.75
CA GLU A 156 11.17 -18.18 5.63
C GLU A 156 11.21 -17.76 7.11
N ILE A 157 10.41 -18.45 7.94
CA ILE A 157 10.36 -18.24 9.40
C ILE A 157 11.51 -18.99 10.10
N SER A 158 12.21 -18.27 10.96
CA SER A 158 13.40 -18.63 11.72
C SER A 158 13.18 -18.19 13.15
N THR A 159 13.36 -19.11 14.09
CA THR A 159 13.22 -18.81 15.52
C THR A 159 14.47 -18.15 16.11
N VAL A 160 15.49 -17.91 15.29
CA VAL A 160 16.74 -17.30 15.72
C VAL A 160 16.65 -15.78 15.53
N PRO A 161 16.79 -14.99 16.62
CA PRO A 161 16.86 -13.54 16.50
C PRO A 161 18.00 -13.09 15.59
N ASP A 162 17.74 -12.12 14.72
CA ASP A 162 18.78 -11.42 13.96
C ASP A 162 18.66 -9.91 14.20
N PRO A 163 19.47 -9.37 15.13
CA PRO A 163 19.47 -7.94 15.42
C PRO A 163 19.86 -7.07 14.22
N ALA A 164 20.74 -7.55 13.35
CA ALA A 164 21.18 -6.79 12.18
C ALA A 164 20.07 -6.71 11.12
N LEU A 165 19.33 -7.80 10.91
CA LEU A 165 18.14 -7.80 10.06
C LEU A 165 17.06 -6.88 10.64
N LYS A 166 16.80 -6.97 11.95
CA LYS A 166 15.82 -6.10 12.60
C LYS A 166 16.20 -4.63 12.44
N GLN A 167 17.48 -4.29 12.59
CA GLN A 167 17.97 -2.92 12.40
C GLN A 167 17.79 -2.46 10.95
N LEU A 168 18.21 -3.26 9.97
CA LEU A 168 18.02 -2.96 8.54
C LEU A 168 16.55 -2.64 8.22
N LEU A 169 15.64 -3.47 8.72
CA LEU A 169 14.19 -3.31 8.52
C LEU A 169 13.64 -2.09 9.26
N SER A 170 14.19 -1.76 10.43
CA SER A 170 13.84 -0.53 11.15
C SER A 170 14.26 0.70 10.37
N ASP A 171 15.52 0.75 9.94
CA ASP A 171 16.11 1.87 9.20
C ASP A 171 15.32 2.14 7.93
N TYR A 172 14.90 1.08 7.24
CA TYR A 172 14.03 1.19 6.07
C TYR A 172 12.71 1.89 6.40
N PHE A 173 12.00 1.45 7.45
CA PHE A 173 10.73 2.08 7.82
C PHE A 173 10.92 3.53 8.26
N ASP A 174 11.98 3.81 9.01
CA ASP A 174 12.30 5.16 9.47
C ASP A 174 12.59 6.08 8.26
N GLU A 175 13.32 5.61 7.24
CA GLU A 175 13.51 6.33 5.95
C GLU A 175 12.18 6.62 5.24
N MET A 176 11.23 5.68 5.31
CA MET A 176 9.92 5.82 4.70
C MET A 176 8.93 6.64 5.54
N GLY A 177 9.29 7.05 6.76
CA GLY A 177 8.38 7.71 7.69
C GLY A 177 7.26 6.78 8.17
N VAL A 178 7.61 5.53 8.48
CA VAL A 178 6.75 4.52 9.11
C VAL A 178 7.32 4.23 10.50
N ASN A 179 6.46 4.17 11.52
CA ASN A 179 6.86 3.82 12.88
C ASN A 179 7.22 2.33 12.96
N SER A 180 8.51 2.04 12.84
CA SER A 180 9.07 0.69 12.90
C SER A 180 8.67 -0.08 14.16
N ALA A 181 8.56 0.59 15.32
CA ALA A 181 8.20 -0.05 16.58
C ALA A 181 6.76 -0.57 16.58
N ASP A 182 5.80 0.24 16.12
CA ASP A 182 4.40 -0.18 15.97
C ASP A 182 4.29 -1.35 14.97
N VAL A 183 4.99 -1.27 13.82
CA VAL A 183 4.96 -2.35 12.82
C VAL A 183 5.56 -3.65 13.35
N PHE A 184 6.70 -3.59 14.05
CA PHE A 184 7.29 -4.79 14.66
C PHE A 184 6.43 -5.36 15.78
N ALA A 185 5.71 -4.54 16.54
CA ALA A 185 4.73 -5.03 17.51
C ALA A 185 3.62 -5.81 16.82
N MET A 186 3.04 -5.28 15.74
CA MET A 186 2.03 -5.97 14.92
C MET A 186 2.57 -7.27 14.32
N MET A 187 3.79 -7.26 13.77
CA MET A 187 4.44 -8.48 13.27
C MET A 187 4.64 -9.52 14.38
N GLY A 188 5.01 -9.09 15.60
CA GLY A 188 5.18 -9.97 16.75
C GLY A 188 3.89 -10.60 17.27
N LEU A 189 2.74 -9.96 17.01
CA LEU A 189 1.40 -10.50 17.32
C LEU A 189 0.93 -11.54 16.29
N ALA A 190 1.55 -11.62 15.11
CA ALA A 190 1.27 -12.68 14.15
C ALA A 190 1.75 -14.03 14.71
N THR A 191 0.96 -15.09 14.54
CA THR A 191 1.44 -16.44 14.81
C THR A 191 2.59 -16.76 13.84
N PRO A 192 3.50 -17.71 14.16
CA PRO A 192 4.69 -17.94 13.34
C PRO A 192 4.36 -18.22 11.87
N GLN A 193 3.23 -18.87 11.55
CA GLN A 193 2.76 -19.14 10.18
C GLN A 193 1.55 -18.28 9.76
N GLY A 194 1.10 -17.37 10.62
CA GLY A 194 -0.08 -16.55 10.40
C GLY A 194 0.25 -15.14 9.97
N LEU A 195 -0.82 -14.40 9.69
CA LEU A 195 -0.78 -12.97 9.41
C LEU A 195 -1.48 -12.24 10.56
N TYR A 196 -0.90 -11.14 11.00
CA TYR A 196 -1.60 -10.13 11.77
C TYR A 196 -2.31 -9.19 10.80
N ASN A 197 -3.64 -9.12 10.87
CA ASN A 197 -4.39 -8.13 10.09
C ASN A 197 -4.20 -6.75 10.74
N VAL A 198 -3.69 -5.81 9.97
CA VAL A 198 -3.49 -4.43 10.40
C VAL A 198 -4.75 -3.65 10.05
N TRP A 199 -5.43 -3.13 11.07
CA TRP A 199 -6.62 -2.31 10.88
C TRP A 199 -6.25 -0.89 10.44
N ASP A 200 -7.17 -0.18 9.80
CA ASP A 200 -6.92 1.17 9.28
C ASP A 200 -6.37 2.13 10.32
N ALA A 201 -6.89 2.10 11.56
CA ALA A 201 -6.40 2.94 12.65
C ALA A 201 -4.94 2.62 13.01
N GLU A 202 -4.55 1.34 13.00
CA GLU A 202 -3.17 0.91 13.25
C GLU A 202 -2.27 1.26 12.06
N ALA A 203 -2.76 1.10 10.83
CA ALA A 203 -2.05 1.43 9.61
C ALA A 203 -1.79 2.95 9.51
N LEU A 204 -2.76 3.78 9.88
CA LEU A 204 -2.63 5.24 9.96
C LEU A 204 -1.68 5.65 11.09
N LYS A 205 -1.86 5.09 12.29
CA LYS A 205 -1.01 5.40 13.45
C LYS A 205 0.45 5.06 13.20
N SER A 206 0.70 3.88 12.65
CA SER A 206 2.06 3.43 12.31
C SER A 206 2.61 4.11 11.06
N GLY A 207 1.76 4.74 10.25
CA GLY A 207 2.15 5.35 8.99
C GLY A 207 2.30 4.36 7.83
N ILE A 208 1.95 3.07 7.95
CA ILE A 208 1.87 2.15 6.79
C ILE A 208 1.03 2.75 5.66
N ILE A 209 -0.06 3.44 6.03
CA ILE A 209 -0.86 4.29 5.15
C ILE A 209 -0.92 5.72 5.72
N THR A 210 -1.13 6.69 4.85
CA THR A 210 -1.30 8.11 5.22
C THR A 210 -2.71 8.62 4.95
N LYS A 211 -3.52 7.88 4.18
CA LYS A 211 -4.89 8.23 3.85
C LYS A 211 -5.75 6.98 3.76
N VAL A 212 -6.95 7.06 4.32
CA VAL A 212 -8.02 6.11 4.06
C VAL A 212 -9.00 6.78 3.12
N TYR A 213 -9.47 6.05 2.11
CA TYR A 213 -10.50 6.54 1.20
C TYR A 213 -11.75 5.65 1.26
N SER A 214 -12.90 6.25 0.97
CA SER A 214 -14.19 5.55 0.95
C SER A 214 -14.38 4.77 -0.35
N TYR A 215 -15.33 3.84 -0.39
CA TYR A 215 -15.67 3.09 -1.61
C TYR A 215 -16.05 4.01 -2.79
N SER A 216 -16.64 5.18 -2.51
CA SER A 216 -16.95 6.22 -3.51
C SER A 216 -15.74 6.95 -4.06
N GLU A 217 -14.57 6.79 -3.44
CA GLU A 217 -13.30 7.44 -3.77
C GLU A 217 -12.30 6.37 -4.21
N GLU A 218 -12.65 5.58 -5.23
CA GLU A 218 -11.78 4.49 -5.71
C GLU A 218 -10.33 5.00 -5.93
N PRO A 219 -9.29 4.19 -5.65
CA PRO A 219 -7.93 4.69 -5.43
C PRO A 219 -7.32 5.45 -6.61
N GLY A 220 -7.84 5.24 -7.82
CA GLY A 220 -7.44 6.01 -8.99
C GLY A 220 -7.82 7.49 -8.92
N TYR A 221 -8.90 7.85 -8.21
CA TYR A 221 -9.33 9.24 -8.02
C TYR A 221 -8.63 9.93 -6.84
N VAL A 222 -8.06 9.15 -5.92
CA VAL A 222 -7.44 9.65 -4.68
C VAL A 222 -5.95 9.93 -4.85
N ILE A 223 -5.35 9.30 -5.87
CA ILE A 223 -3.91 9.24 -6.09
C ILE A 223 -3.68 9.73 -7.51
N GLY A 224 -4.00 11.00 -7.76
CA GLY A 224 -3.95 11.59 -9.09
C GLY A 224 -2.51 11.74 -9.57
N GLY A 225 -2.22 11.23 -10.78
CA GLY A 225 -0.98 11.56 -11.48
C GLY A 225 -0.85 13.09 -11.62
N THR A 226 0.37 13.60 -11.48
CA THR A 226 0.70 15.02 -11.18
C THR A 226 0.38 16.06 -12.27
N ASN A 227 -0.81 16.06 -12.88
CA ASN A 227 -1.25 17.10 -13.82
C ASN A 227 -2.71 17.54 -13.64
N VAL A 228 -3.40 17.13 -12.58
CA VAL A 228 -4.71 17.68 -12.25
C VAL A 228 -4.56 18.44 -10.93
N ALA A 229 -4.67 19.78 -11.00
CA ALA A 229 -4.86 20.57 -9.80
C ALA A 229 -6.14 20.07 -9.13
N ASP A 230 -6.00 19.59 -7.90
CA ASP A 230 -7.09 19.03 -7.11
C ASP A 230 -8.13 20.15 -6.84
N PRO A 231 -9.38 20.06 -7.32
CA PRO A 231 -10.38 21.09 -7.06
C PRO A 231 -11.04 20.93 -5.68
N ALA A 232 -10.58 19.99 -4.86
CA ALA A 232 -11.15 19.69 -3.56
C ALA A 232 -10.06 19.57 -2.48
N ASP A 233 -9.39 20.68 -2.20
CA ASP A 233 -8.88 20.94 -0.85
C ASP A 233 -10.04 21.56 -0.05
N PRO A 234 -10.84 20.79 0.72
CA PRO A 234 -11.69 21.41 1.72
C PRO A 234 -10.76 21.96 2.79
N THR A 235 -10.58 23.28 2.77
CA THR A 235 -10.10 24.07 3.91
C THR A 235 -10.67 23.46 5.20
N PRO A 236 -9.86 23.13 6.23
CA PRO A 236 -10.38 22.50 7.44
C PRO A 236 -11.43 23.43 8.05
N ALA A 237 -12.70 23.03 8.00
CA ALA A 237 -13.74 23.71 8.74
C ALA A 237 -13.38 23.56 10.23
N ALA A 238 -13.21 24.70 10.91
CA ALA A 238 -13.00 24.73 12.34
C ALA A 238 -14.10 23.91 13.03
N THR A 239 -13.71 22.93 13.82
CA THR A 239 -14.63 22.16 14.66
C THR A 239 -15.30 23.13 15.64
N PRO A 240 -16.65 23.15 15.74
CA PRO A 240 -17.30 23.93 16.78
C PRO A 240 -16.95 23.32 18.13
N VAL A 241 -16.48 24.15 19.06
CA VAL A 241 -16.33 23.79 20.47
C VAL A 241 -17.72 23.40 21.00
N PRO A 242 -17.90 22.23 21.65
CA PRO A 242 -19.19 21.87 22.20
C PRO A 242 -19.58 22.88 23.29
N ALA A 243 -20.74 23.50 23.13
CA ALA A 243 -21.32 24.39 24.13
C ALA A 243 -21.61 23.58 25.40
N VAL A 244 -21.06 24.03 26.53
CA VAL A 244 -21.43 23.54 27.86
C VAL A 244 -22.87 23.98 28.11
N THR A 245 -23.81 23.04 28.03
CA THR A 245 -25.18 23.24 28.49
C THR A 245 -25.18 23.27 30.03
N THR A 246 -25.34 24.46 30.60
CA THR A 246 -25.70 24.61 32.01
C THR A 246 -27.14 24.14 32.22
N MET A 247 -27.36 23.25 33.18
CA MET A 247 -28.70 22.81 33.55
C MET A 247 -29.53 23.98 34.11
N PRO A 248 -30.83 24.10 33.78
CA PRO A 248 -31.72 25.09 34.37
C PRO A 248 -32.11 24.72 35.82
N ASP A 249 -32.24 25.76 36.65
CA ASP A 249 -32.32 25.76 38.12
C ASP A 249 -33.69 25.34 38.71
N GLU A 250 -34.47 24.50 38.02
CA GLU A 250 -35.87 24.19 38.39
C GLU A 250 -36.12 22.71 38.81
N LEU A 251 -35.09 21.99 39.25
CA LEU A 251 -35.26 20.63 39.80
C LEU A 251 -34.49 20.37 41.09
N MET A 252 -34.43 21.36 41.98
CA MET A 252 -33.85 21.26 43.33
C MET A 252 -34.87 21.02 44.45
N HIS A 253 -36.14 20.77 44.11
CA HIS A 253 -37.18 20.40 45.08
C HIS A 253 -37.94 19.20 44.57
N LEU A 254 -37.49 17.99 44.92
CA LEU A 254 -38.28 16.76 45.10
C LEU A 254 -37.35 15.56 45.34
N LEU A 255 -36.70 15.51 46.50
CA LEU A 255 -36.32 14.26 47.16
C LEU A 255 -36.49 14.46 48.68
N PRO A 256 -37.10 13.51 49.41
CA PRO A 256 -36.97 13.44 50.86
C PRO A 256 -35.54 13.04 51.28
#